data_AF-A0AAJ5ZAX7-F1
#
_entry.id   AF-A0AAJ5ZAX7-F1
#
_cell.length_a   1.000
_cell.length_b   1.000
_cell.length_c   1.000
_cell.angle_alpha   90.00
_cell.angle_beta   90.00
_cell.angle_gamma   90.00
#
_symmetry.space_group_name_H-M   'P 1'
#
loop_
_entity.id
_entity.type
_entity.pdbx_description
1 polymer ?
#
loop_
_entity_poly.entity_id
_entity_poly.type
_entity_poly.pdbx_seq_one_letter_code
_entity_poly.pdbx_strand_id
1 'polypeptide(L)'
;MIISIYRNSADGRFSQSTAQSEMANVRLIEYLKSREATKKTRCAFCGFNSPLHQKAIDLNCGVGELRPVIVCPLCYYSQRIEVAASHKVGKLIYLPGVTQQKLNYIYHALEGVSIEETSAELKVSVVLGSLKGKLKQSSSGLHAIGPGADSLDTMAVAMSVLSDREYVLRHKALKDVLFWPDTERLGEIASTWKNVVYPALNALAKKS
;
A
#
# COMPACT_ATOMS: atom_id res chain seq x y z
N MET A 1 -9.89 -3.21 -1.06
CA MET A 1 -9.00 -2.51 -0.11
C MET A 1 -8.95 -1.06 -0.51
N ILE A 2 -9.16 -0.16 0.45
CA ILE A 2 -9.45 1.26 0.25
C ILE A 2 -8.43 2.05 1.06
N ILE A 3 -8.15 3.28 0.62
CA ILE A 3 -7.38 4.25 1.39
C ILE A 3 -7.95 4.40 2.79
N SER A 4 -7.08 4.32 3.79
CA SER A 4 -7.43 4.52 5.18
C SER A 4 -6.33 5.26 5.93
N ILE A 5 -6.70 5.76 7.10
CA ILE A 5 -5.77 6.06 8.19
C ILE A 5 -5.95 5.01 9.28
N TYR A 6 -4.90 4.77 10.06
CA TYR A 6 -5.06 3.97 11.26
C TYR A 6 -5.84 4.78 12.32
N ARG A 7 -7.04 4.30 12.71
CA ARG A 7 -7.80 4.86 13.84
C ARG A 7 -7.91 3.78 14.92
N ASN A 8 -7.45 4.09 16.12
CA ASN A 8 -7.64 3.24 17.30
C ASN A 8 -9.04 3.50 17.87
N SER A 9 -10.04 2.72 17.45
CA SER A 9 -11.29 2.41 18.18
C SER A 9 -12.30 1.67 17.30
N ALA A 10 -13.14 0.84 17.92
CA ALA A 10 -14.30 0.22 17.28
C ALA A 10 -15.45 1.24 17.07
N ASP A 11 -15.33 2.39 17.72
CA ASP A 11 -16.41 3.26 18.19
C ASP A 11 -15.93 4.73 18.31
N GLY A 12 -14.80 5.06 17.69
CA GLY A 12 -14.41 6.45 17.42
C GLY A 12 -13.70 7.27 18.47
N ARG A 13 -13.46 6.69 19.64
CA ARG A 13 -12.72 7.38 20.69
C ARG A 13 -11.23 7.11 20.53
N PHE A 14 -10.44 8.17 20.41
CA PHE A 14 -9.00 8.10 20.62
C PHE A 14 -8.71 7.62 22.04
N SER A 15 -8.50 6.32 22.23
CA SER A 15 -7.67 5.85 23.34
C SER A 15 -7.28 4.39 23.12
N GLN A 16 -6.07 4.17 22.62
CA GLN A 16 -5.23 3.20 23.33
C GLN A 16 -4.31 4.03 24.21
N SER A 17 -4.13 3.62 25.46
CA SER A 17 -2.99 4.10 26.23
C SER A 17 -1.72 3.80 25.42
N THR A 18 -0.72 4.68 25.47
CA THR A 18 0.57 4.53 24.79
C THR A 18 1.16 3.12 24.98
N ALA A 19 0.97 2.52 26.15
CA ALA A 19 1.39 1.16 26.49
C ALA A 19 0.72 0.04 25.64
N GLN A 20 -0.56 0.15 25.29
CA GLN A 20 -1.24 -0.86 24.45
C GLN A 20 -0.78 -0.78 22.99
N SER A 21 -0.51 0.44 22.50
CA SER A 21 0.09 0.67 21.18
C SER A 21 1.51 0.08 21.11
N GLU A 22 2.30 0.26 22.16
CA GLU A 22 3.65 -0.29 22.28
C GLU A 22 3.66 -1.83 22.34
N MET A 23 2.80 -2.45 23.16
CA MET A 23 2.68 -3.91 23.24
C MET A 23 2.18 -4.54 21.92
N ALA A 24 1.22 -3.90 21.25
CA ALA A 24 0.77 -4.35 19.93
C ALA A 24 1.92 -4.29 18.91
N ASN A 25 2.75 -3.24 18.96
CA ASN A 25 3.92 -3.10 18.09
C ASN A 25 4.97 -4.20 18.35
N VAL A 26 5.26 -4.53 19.61
CA VAL A 26 6.17 -5.65 19.95
C VAL A 26 5.66 -6.97 19.38
N ARG A 27 4.38 -7.31 19.58
CA ARG A 27 3.79 -8.55 19.05
C ARG A 27 3.79 -8.61 17.53
N LEU A 28 3.59 -7.47 16.85
CA LEU A 28 3.67 -7.39 15.39
C LEU A 28 5.11 -7.57 14.89
N ILE A 29 6.11 -7.04 15.60
CA ILE A 29 7.53 -7.24 15.29
C ILE A 29 7.92 -8.72 15.45
N GLU A 30 7.51 -9.36 16.55
CA GLU A 30 7.76 -10.79 16.78
C GLU A 30 7.09 -11.65 15.73
N TYR A 31 5.84 -11.33 15.38
CA TYR A 31 5.11 -11.99 14.31
C TYR A 31 5.85 -11.88 12.97
N LEU A 32 6.32 -10.68 12.60
CA LEU A 32 7.08 -10.46 11.37
C LEU A 32 8.37 -11.31 11.36
N LYS A 33 9.16 -11.27 12.44
CA LYS A 33 10.41 -12.04 12.56
C LYS A 33 10.18 -13.54 12.41
N SER A 34 9.12 -14.07 13.02
CA SER A 34 8.73 -15.49 12.89
C SER A 34 8.36 -15.86 11.44
N ARG A 35 7.64 -14.97 10.74
CA ARG A 35 7.29 -15.18 9.34
C ARG A 35 8.50 -15.08 8.41
N GLU A 36 9.42 -14.17 8.66
CA GLU A 36 10.69 -14.05 7.93
C GLU A 36 11.54 -15.31 8.10
N ALA A 37 11.71 -15.82 9.33
CA ALA A 37 12.45 -17.04 9.61
C ALA A 37 11.87 -18.27 8.89
N THR A 38 10.55 -18.34 8.75
CA THR A 38 9.85 -19.43 8.05
C THR A 38 9.61 -19.17 6.56
N LYS A 39 10.14 -18.06 6.00
CA LYS A 39 9.92 -17.62 4.61
C LYS A 39 8.44 -17.50 4.22
N LYS A 40 7.55 -17.24 5.19
CA LYS A 40 6.10 -17.06 5.02
C LYS A 40 5.73 -15.58 4.99
N THR A 41 6.31 -14.83 4.08
CA THR A 41 6.27 -13.36 4.05
C THR A 41 5.39 -12.79 2.93
N ARG A 42 4.41 -13.57 2.47
CA ARG A 42 3.47 -13.15 1.44
C ARG A 42 2.52 -12.08 1.95
N CYS A 43 2.43 -10.97 1.23
CA CYS A 43 1.46 -9.92 1.49
C CYS A 43 0.03 -10.46 1.40
N ALA A 44 -0.77 -10.26 2.44
CA ALA A 44 -2.15 -10.72 2.54
C ALA A 44 -3.10 -10.03 1.54
N PHE A 45 -2.71 -8.89 0.97
CA PHE A 45 -3.58 -8.07 0.13
C PHE A 45 -3.30 -8.20 -1.37
N CYS A 46 -2.08 -7.92 -1.82
CA CYS A 46 -1.71 -8.03 -3.24
C CYS A 46 -1.01 -9.35 -3.59
N GLY A 47 -0.72 -10.20 -2.60
CA GLY A 47 -0.07 -11.48 -2.82
C GLY A 47 1.44 -11.41 -3.10
N PHE A 48 2.05 -10.22 -3.10
CA PHE A 48 3.49 -10.05 -3.31
C PHE A 48 4.28 -10.75 -2.20
N ASN A 49 5.21 -11.61 -2.59
CA ASN A 49 6.07 -12.35 -1.67
C ASN A 49 7.48 -11.77 -1.71
N SER A 50 7.98 -11.31 -0.57
CA SER A 50 9.37 -10.84 -0.46
C SER A 50 9.90 -11.16 0.93
N PRO A 51 11.12 -11.67 1.06
CA PRO A 51 11.75 -11.87 2.37
C PRO A 51 12.20 -10.55 3.00
N LEU A 52 12.14 -9.42 2.29
CA LEU A 52 12.67 -8.13 2.72
C LEU A 52 11.61 -7.04 2.69
N HIS A 53 11.72 -6.10 3.63
CA HIS A 53 10.90 -4.88 3.72
C HIS A 53 9.39 -5.10 3.91
N GLN A 54 8.95 -6.32 4.19
CA GLN A 54 7.57 -6.57 4.58
C GLN A 54 7.27 -5.90 5.93
N LYS A 55 6.00 -5.61 6.18
CA LYS A 55 5.51 -5.08 7.45
C LYS A 55 4.47 -6.03 8.02
N ALA A 56 4.31 -6.01 9.34
CA ALA A 56 3.16 -6.61 10.00
C ALA A 56 2.20 -5.50 10.42
N ILE A 57 0.90 -5.74 10.21
CA ILE A 57 -0.17 -4.87 10.72
C ILE A 57 -1.22 -5.72 11.43
N ASP A 58 -1.95 -5.09 12.35
CA ASP A 58 -3.16 -5.67 12.92
C ASP A 58 -4.37 -5.32 12.05
N LEU A 59 -5.07 -6.35 11.55
CA LEU A 59 -6.31 -6.14 10.79
C LEU A 59 -7.43 -5.52 11.62
N ASN A 60 -7.39 -5.71 12.94
CA ASN A 60 -8.40 -5.16 13.83
C ASN A 60 -8.04 -3.75 14.33
N CYS A 61 -6.94 -3.17 13.86
CA CYS A 61 -6.50 -1.83 14.24
C CYS A 61 -6.49 -1.60 15.76
N GLY A 62 -6.01 -2.59 16.53
CA GLY A 62 -5.91 -2.49 17.99
C GLY A 62 -7.21 -2.71 18.74
N VAL A 63 -8.30 -3.09 18.04
CA VAL A 63 -9.60 -3.36 18.65
C VAL A 63 -9.78 -4.86 18.86
N GLY A 64 -9.97 -5.29 20.10
CA GLY A 64 -10.21 -6.69 20.41
C GLY A 64 -8.94 -7.55 20.26
N GLU A 65 -9.11 -8.79 19.80
CA GLU A 65 -7.99 -9.72 19.68
C GLU A 65 -7.05 -9.33 18.52
N LEU A 66 -5.74 -9.35 18.75
CA LEU A 66 -4.73 -9.07 17.74
C LEU A 66 -4.88 -10.04 16.55
N ARG A 67 -5.07 -9.50 15.34
CA ARG A 67 -5.17 -10.29 14.10
C ARG A 67 -4.05 -9.89 13.13
N PRO A 68 -2.82 -10.40 13.33
CA PRO A 68 -1.65 -9.92 12.61
C PRO A 68 -1.59 -10.50 11.20
N VAL A 69 -1.27 -9.65 10.22
CA VAL A 69 -1.04 -10.05 8.82
C VAL A 69 0.22 -9.42 8.27
N ILE A 70 0.84 -10.10 7.29
CA ILE A 70 1.99 -9.57 6.55
C ILE A 70 1.50 -8.73 5.37
N VAL A 71 2.12 -7.58 5.17
CA VAL A 71 1.77 -6.64 4.09
C VAL A 71 3.03 -6.07 3.44
N CYS A 72 2.99 -5.89 2.12
CA CYS A 72 4.06 -5.17 1.45
C CYS A 72 3.94 -3.66 1.73
N PRO A 73 5.05 -2.90 1.66
CA PRO A 73 5.09 -1.45 1.74
C PRO A 73 4.00 -0.72 0.95
N LEU A 74 3.68 -1.16 -0.28
CA LEU A 74 2.63 -0.53 -1.08
C LEU A 74 1.25 -0.68 -0.45
N CYS A 75 0.94 -1.87 0.05
CA CYS A 75 -0.33 -2.13 0.74
C CYS A 75 -0.35 -1.43 2.10
N TYR A 76 0.78 -1.40 2.81
CA TYR A 76 0.95 -0.69 4.07
C TYR A 76 0.66 0.81 3.91
N TYR A 77 1.33 1.49 2.98
CA TYR A 77 1.14 2.93 2.74
C TYR A 77 -0.27 3.25 2.23
N SER A 78 -0.86 2.39 1.40
CA SER A 78 -2.25 2.58 0.96
C SER A 78 -3.27 2.49 2.10
N GLN A 79 -2.98 1.77 3.18
CA GLN A 79 -3.86 1.66 4.34
C GLN A 79 -3.55 2.65 5.46
N ARG A 80 -2.40 3.33 5.34
CA ARG A 80 -1.86 4.26 6.33
C ARG A 80 -1.38 5.52 5.64
N ILE A 81 -2.34 6.26 5.07
CA ILE A 81 -2.02 7.44 4.28
C ILE A 81 -1.32 8.52 5.10
N GLU A 82 -1.54 8.57 6.42
CA GLU A 82 -0.81 9.43 7.35
C GLU A 82 0.70 9.11 7.38
N VAL A 83 1.05 7.83 7.29
CA VAL A 83 2.45 7.40 7.22
C VAL A 83 3.01 7.63 5.82
N ALA A 84 2.19 7.39 4.79
CA ALA A 84 2.57 7.67 3.41
C ALA A 84 2.86 9.17 3.19
N ALA A 85 2.06 10.04 3.79
CA ALA A 85 2.22 11.49 3.78
C ALA A 85 3.50 11.91 4.50
N SER A 86 3.71 11.42 5.74
CA SER A 86 4.91 11.70 6.52
C SER A 86 6.21 11.31 5.79
N HIS A 87 6.23 10.14 5.13
CA HIS A 87 7.38 9.70 4.34
C HIS A 87 7.40 10.25 2.92
N LYS A 88 6.34 10.94 2.50
CA LYS A 88 6.17 11.52 1.16
C LYS A 88 6.26 10.51 0.00
N VAL A 89 5.93 9.23 0.23
CA VAL A 89 6.23 8.08 -0.66
C VAL A 89 5.23 7.84 -1.81
N GLY A 90 4.42 8.83 -2.17
CA GLY A 90 3.46 8.68 -3.26
C GLY A 90 2.48 9.81 -3.41
N LYS A 91 1.37 9.51 -4.08
CA LYS A 91 0.25 10.43 -4.33
C LYS A 91 -1.07 9.68 -4.46
N LEU A 92 -2.16 10.42 -4.43
CA LEU A 92 -3.47 9.87 -4.77
C LEU A 92 -3.75 10.00 -6.27
N ILE A 93 -4.50 9.03 -6.77
CA ILE A 93 -4.93 8.94 -8.17
C ILE A 93 -6.40 8.53 -8.19
N TYR A 94 -7.14 8.99 -9.19
CA TYR A 94 -8.46 8.48 -9.51
C TYR A 94 -8.38 7.48 -10.67
N LEU A 95 -8.78 6.23 -10.43
CA LEU A 95 -8.72 5.16 -11.43
C LEU A 95 -9.92 4.20 -11.31
N PRO A 96 -11.04 4.50 -11.98
CA PRO A 96 -12.26 3.70 -11.94
C PRO A 96 -12.06 2.25 -12.38
N GLY A 97 -12.71 1.33 -11.65
CA GLY A 97 -12.75 -0.09 -12.00
C GLY A 97 -11.49 -0.87 -11.63
N VAL A 98 -10.50 -0.22 -11.01
CA VAL A 98 -9.28 -0.87 -10.51
C VAL A 98 -9.28 -0.79 -8.99
N THR A 99 -9.01 -1.92 -8.33
CA THR A 99 -8.85 -1.93 -6.86
C THR A 99 -7.40 -1.67 -6.48
N GLN A 100 -7.15 -1.14 -5.28
CA GLN A 100 -5.79 -0.93 -4.78
C GLN A 100 -4.94 -2.22 -4.80
N GLN A 101 -5.57 -3.37 -4.50
CA GLN A 101 -4.89 -4.67 -4.54
C GLN A 101 -4.40 -5.01 -5.94
N LYS A 102 -5.26 -4.84 -6.95
CA LYS A 102 -4.92 -5.05 -8.35
C LYS A 102 -3.84 -4.06 -8.81
N LEU A 103 -3.96 -2.80 -8.42
CA LEU A 103 -2.96 -1.77 -8.74
C LEU A 103 -1.58 -2.11 -8.15
N ASN A 104 -1.52 -2.51 -6.88
CA ASN A 104 -0.27 -2.90 -6.22
C ASN A 104 0.33 -4.17 -6.84
N TYR A 105 -0.51 -5.14 -7.22
CA TYR A 105 -0.06 -6.32 -7.95
C TYR A 105 0.54 -5.96 -9.31
N ILE A 106 -0.13 -5.09 -10.07
CA ILE A 106 0.34 -4.58 -11.36
C ILE A 106 1.67 -3.85 -11.18
N TYR A 107 1.81 -2.99 -10.16
CA TYR A 107 3.06 -2.30 -9.89
C TYR A 107 4.23 -3.28 -9.72
N HIS A 108 4.08 -4.31 -8.88
CA HIS A 108 5.13 -5.31 -8.69
C HIS A 108 5.42 -6.11 -9.97
N ALA A 109 4.40 -6.42 -10.76
CA ALA A 109 4.60 -7.10 -12.03
C ALA A 109 5.40 -6.24 -13.01
N LEU A 110 5.07 -4.95 -13.13
CA LEU A 110 5.74 -4.02 -14.04
C LEU A 110 7.19 -3.76 -13.63
N GLU A 111 7.45 -3.51 -12.34
CA GLU A 111 8.81 -3.28 -11.83
C GLU A 111 9.65 -4.57 -11.80
N GLY A 112 9.00 -5.73 -11.76
CA GLY A 112 9.65 -7.04 -11.67
C GLY A 112 9.96 -7.70 -13.02
N VAL A 113 9.51 -7.15 -14.15
CA VAL A 113 9.83 -7.72 -15.46
C VAL A 113 11.33 -7.54 -15.75
N SER A 114 12.02 -8.66 -15.97
CA SER A 114 13.38 -8.64 -16.51
C SER A 114 13.33 -8.36 -18.01
N ILE A 115 14.10 -7.37 -18.47
CA ILE A 115 14.06 -6.81 -19.83
C ILE A 115 14.81 -7.71 -20.85
N GLU A 116 15.24 -8.91 -20.43
CA GLU A 116 15.97 -9.84 -21.31
C GLU A 116 15.11 -10.39 -22.48
N GLU A 117 13.78 -10.22 -22.44
CA GLU A 117 12.87 -10.59 -23.54
C GLU A 117 12.22 -9.35 -24.18
N THR A 118 12.63 -9.02 -25.41
CA THR A 118 12.14 -7.89 -26.22
C THR A 118 10.60 -7.82 -26.32
N SER A 119 9.92 -8.98 -26.33
CA SER A 119 8.45 -9.03 -26.42
C SER A 119 7.74 -8.68 -25.10
N ALA A 120 8.35 -8.99 -23.95
CA ALA A 120 7.81 -8.65 -22.63
C ALA A 120 8.00 -7.16 -22.34
N GLU A 121 9.16 -6.61 -22.73
CA GLU A 121 9.45 -5.18 -22.63
C GLU A 121 8.45 -4.32 -23.42
N LEU A 122 8.10 -4.72 -24.65
CA LEU A 122 7.09 -4.05 -25.47
C LEU A 122 5.69 -4.08 -24.81
N LYS A 123 5.29 -5.21 -24.22
CA LYS A 123 3.99 -5.31 -23.54
C LYS A 123 3.95 -4.47 -22.25
N VAL A 124 5.03 -4.49 -21.48
CA VAL A 124 5.17 -3.70 -20.25
C VAL A 124 5.20 -2.21 -20.55
N SER A 125 5.93 -1.78 -21.57
CA SER A 125 6.00 -0.37 -21.98
C SER A 125 4.66 0.16 -22.47
N VAL A 126 3.87 -0.63 -23.20
CA VAL A 126 2.49 -0.27 -23.60
C VAL A 126 1.58 -0.14 -22.38
N VAL A 127 1.63 -1.09 -21.45
CA VAL A 127 0.82 -1.04 -20.21
C VAL A 127 1.23 0.16 -19.35
N LEU A 128 2.53 0.41 -19.18
CA LEU A 128 3.06 1.57 -18.46
C LEU A 128 2.68 2.89 -19.14
N GLY A 129 2.73 2.95 -20.48
CA GLY A 129 2.32 4.11 -21.26
C GLY A 129 0.84 4.41 -21.07
N SER A 130 -0.02 3.39 -21.17
CA SER A 130 -1.46 3.52 -20.95
C SER A 130 -1.77 3.93 -19.50
N LEU A 131 -1.10 3.31 -18.53
CA LEU A 131 -1.27 3.63 -17.11
C LEU A 131 -0.80 5.05 -16.81
N LYS A 132 0.38 5.46 -17.28
CA LYS A 132 0.89 6.84 -17.16
C LYS A 132 -0.06 7.85 -17.82
N GLY A 133 -0.65 7.51 -18.96
CA GLY A 133 -1.69 8.32 -19.61
C GLY A 133 -2.91 8.51 -18.71
N LYS A 134 -3.44 7.43 -18.15
CA LYS A 134 -4.56 7.48 -17.19
C LYS A 134 -4.20 8.22 -15.90
N LEU A 135 -2.98 8.05 -15.40
CA LEU A 135 -2.46 8.76 -14.22
C LEU A 135 -2.41 10.27 -14.45
N LYS A 136 -2.03 10.72 -15.66
CA LYS A 136 -2.07 12.15 -16.02
C LYS A 136 -3.51 12.70 -16.08
N GLN A 137 -4.46 11.88 -16.52
CA GLN A 137 -5.89 12.25 -16.56
C GLN A 137 -6.57 12.21 -15.18
N SER A 138 -5.94 11.55 -14.20
CA SER A 138 -6.51 11.32 -12.87
C SER A 138 -6.78 12.59 -12.06
N SER A 139 -6.07 13.68 -12.34
CA SER A 139 -6.27 14.98 -11.67
C SER A 139 -7.70 15.48 -11.82
N SER A 140 -8.31 15.32 -12.99
CA SER A 140 -9.69 15.73 -13.26
C SER A 140 -10.71 15.00 -12.37
N GLY A 141 -10.51 13.72 -12.09
CA GLY A 141 -11.35 12.93 -11.20
C GLY A 141 -11.16 13.29 -9.72
N LEU A 142 -9.94 13.61 -9.31
CA LEU A 142 -9.65 14.04 -7.94
C LEU A 142 -10.17 15.45 -7.64
N HIS A 143 -10.08 16.38 -8.59
CA HIS A 143 -10.66 17.72 -8.44
C HIS A 143 -12.18 17.69 -8.21
N ALA A 144 -12.88 16.68 -8.74
CA ALA A 144 -14.31 16.49 -8.49
C ALA A 144 -14.61 16.02 -7.05
N ILE A 145 -13.64 15.44 -6.35
CA ILE A 145 -13.76 15.04 -4.94
C ILE A 145 -13.51 16.23 -4.02
N GLY A 146 -12.55 17.08 -4.39
CA GLY A 146 -12.32 18.35 -3.71
C GLY A 146 -10.94 18.95 -4.01
N PRO A 147 -10.72 20.22 -3.64
CA PRO A 147 -9.41 20.86 -3.76
C PRO A 147 -8.36 20.11 -2.95
N GLY A 148 -7.23 19.77 -3.58
CA GLY A 148 -6.12 19.09 -2.90
C GLY A 148 -6.36 17.61 -2.59
N ALA A 149 -7.37 16.97 -3.17
CA ALA A 149 -7.65 15.54 -2.99
C ALA A 149 -6.56 14.61 -3.58
N ASP A 150 -5.61 15.17 -4.34
CA ASP A 150 -4.41 14.51 -4.83
C ASP A 150 -3.24 14.50 -3.83
N SER A 151 -3.28 15.39 -2.84
CA SER A 151 -2.27 15.51 -1.78
C SER A 151 -2.50 14.49 -0.66
N LEU A 152 -1.45 13.72 -0.35
CA LEU A 152 -1.47 12.81 0.80
C LEU A 152 -1.63 13.55 2.12
N ASP A 153 -0.99 14.71 2.28
CA ASP A 153 -1.05 15.51 3.51
C ASP A 153 -2.47 16.04 3.74
N THR A 154 -3.08 16.63 2.71
CA THR A 154 -4.44 17.14 2.77
C THR A 154 -5.43 16.01 3.08
N MET A 155 -5.29 14.86 2.41
CA MET A 155 -6.16 13.71 2.65
C MET A 155 -5.98 13.14 4.06
N ALA A 156 -4.74 13.01 4.56
CA ALA A 156 -4.47 12.51 5.90
C ALA A 156 -5.11 13.41 6.98
N VAL A 157 -5.02 14.74 6.82
CA VAL A 157 -5.68 15.70 7.72
C VAL A 157 -7.19 15.63 7.59
N ALA A 158 -7.72 15.61 6.36
CA ALA A 158 -9.16 15.52 6.13
C ALA A 158 -9.76 14.24 6.76
N MET A 159 -9.08 13.11 6.64
CA MET A 159 -9.52 11.83 7.20
C MET A 159 -9.41 11.77 8.73
N SER A 160 -8.46 12.50 9.34
CA SER A 160 -8.28 12.47 10.80
C SER A 160 -9.38 13.21 11.54
N VAL A 161 -9.98 14.23 10.92
CA VAL A 161 -11.04 15.06 11.50
C VAL A 161 -12.46 14.56 11.21
N LEU A 162 -12.63 13.51 10.39
CA LEU A 162 -13.95 12.90 10.15
C LEU A 162 -14.56 12.34 11.44
N SER A 163 -15.85 12.53 11.66
CA SER A 163 -16.59 11.75 12.66
C SER A 163 -16.59 10.27 12.29
N ASP A 164 -16.94 9.38 13.22
CA ASP A 164 -16.90 7.93 12.95
C ASP A 164 -17.89 7.51 11.89
N ARG A 165 -19.07 8.15 11.89
CA ARG A 165 -20.08 7.93 10.87
C ARG A 165 -19.53 8.28 9.49
N GLU A 166 -18.87 9.43 9.35
CA GLU A 166 -18.26 9.84 8.09
C GLU A 166 -17.09 8.93 7.70
N TYR A 167 -16.28 8.55 8.67
CA TYR A 167 -15.13 7.68 8.46
C TYR A 167 -15.54 6.27 8.01
N VAL A 168 -16.62 5.70 8.56
CA VAL A 168 -17.18 4.44 8.09
C VAL A 168 -17.68 4.58 6.66
N LEU A 169 -18.27 5.72 6.30
CA LEU A 169 -18.76 6.00 4.95
C LEU A 169 -17.67 6.41 3.95
N ARG A 170 -16.42 6.62 4.39
CA ARG A 170 -15.29 7.04 3.54
C ARG A 170 -15.12 6.19 2.29
N HIS A 171 -15.44 4.90 2.37
CA HIS A 171 -15.29 3.96 1.26
C HIS A 171 -16.17 4.32 0.06
N LYS A 172 -17.29 5.01 0.30
CA LYS A 172 -18.18 5.50 -0.75
C LYS A 172 -17.64 6.80 -1.35
N ALA A 173 -17.16 7.71 -0.49
CA ALA A 173 -16.61 9.00 -0.90
C ALA A 173 -15.28 8.87 -1.67
N LEU A 174 -14.43 7.94 -1.24
CA LEU A 174 -13.12 7.65 -1.84
C LEU A 174 -13.20 6.47 -2.81
N LYS A 175 -14.38 6.19 -3.36
CA LYS A 175 -14.54 5.17 -4.38
C LYS A 175 -13.63 5.51 -5.55
N ASP A 176 -12.88 4.52 -6.04
CA ASP A 176 -11.95 4.65 -7.16
C ASP A 176 -10.74 5.59 -6.92
N VAL A 177 -10.59 6.14 -5.70
CA VAL A 177 -9.37 6.81 -5.27
C VAL A 177 -8.38 5.78 -4.78
N LEU A 178 -7.18 5.79 -5.36
CA LEU A 178 -6.13 4.83 -5.10
C LEU A 178 -4.83 5.55 -4.75
N PHE A 179 -3.99 4.90 -3.96
CA PHE A 179 -2.62 5.31 -3.69
C PHE A 179 -1.71 4.81 -4.82
N TRP A 180 -0.91 5.71 -5.38
CA TRP A 180 0.16 5.39 -6.32
C TRP A 180 1.53 5.71 -5.69
N PRO A 181 2.45 4.73 -5.60
CA PRO A 181 3.76 4.96 -5.04
C PRO A 181 4.62 5.86 -5.93
N ASP A 182 5.47 6.66 -5.30
CA ASP A 182 6.56 7.35 -5.95
C ASP A 182 7.83 6.50 -5.78
N THR A 183 8.27 5.87 -6.88
CA THR A 183 9.40 4.94 -6.88
C THR A 183 10.69 5.58 -6.39
N GLU A 184 10.94 6.86 -6.71
CA GLU A 184 12.16 7.56 -6.28
C GLU A 184 12.14 7.76 -4.76
N ARG A 185 10.98 8.11 -4.21
CA ARG A 185 10.81 8.36 -2.77
C ARG A 185 10.68 7.09 -1.94
N LEU A 186 10.32 5.95 -2.55
CA LEU A 186 10.43 4.64 -1.90
C LEU A 186 11.90 4.27 -1.61
N GLY A 187 12.87 4.90 -2.29
CA GLY A 187 14.30 4.83 -1.97
C GLY A 187 14.83 3.40 -1.87
N GLU A 188 15.38 3.06 -0.70
CA GLU A 188 16.00 1.76 -0.45
C GLU A 188 15.06 0.58 -0.68
N ILE A 189 13.76 0.71 -0.39
CA ILE A 189 12.78 -0.36 -0.59
C ILE A 189 12.69 -0.71 -2.08
N ALA A 190 12.50 0.30 -2.93
CA ALA A 190 12.40 0.10 -4.38
C ALA A 190 13.72 -0.43 -4.96
N SER A 191 14.86 0.12 -4.54
CA SER A 191 16.18 -0.34 -4.94
C SER A 191 16.44 -1.80 -4.57
N THR A 192 16.11 -2.19 -3.33
CA THR A 192 16.26 -3.58 -2.86
C THR A 192 15.38 -4.53 -3.66
N TRP A 193 14.14 -4.15 -3.94
CA TRP A 193 13.26 -4.99 -4.74
C TRP A 193 13.76 -5.18 -6.16
N LYS A 194 14.17 -4.09 -6.80
CA LYS A 194 14.68 -4.11 -8.17
C LYS A 194 15.94 -4.95 -8.33
N ASN A 195 16.88 -4.82 -7.39
CA ASN A 195 18.21 -5.41 -7.53
C ASN A 195 18.33 -6.81 -6.89
N VAL A 196 17.48 -7.14 -5.91
CA VAL A 196 17.59 -8.39 -5.15
C VAL A 196 16.34 -9.25 -5.29
N VAL A 197 15.17 -8.68 -5.00
CA VAL A 197 13.95 -9.50 -4.84
C VAL A 197 13.38 -9.95 -6.19
N TYR A 198 13.14 -9.04 -7.12
CA TYR A 198 12.57 -9.43 -8.43
C TYR A 198 13.48 -10.37 -9.22
N PRO A 199 14.81 -10.16 -9.30
CA PRO A 199 15.70 -11.12 -9.95
C PRO A 199 15.64 -12.51 -9.32
N ALA A 200 15.62 -12.61 -7.98
CA ALA A 200 15.50 -13.88 -7.28
C ALA A 200 14.16 -14.58 -7.55
N LEU A 201 13.05 -13.84 -7.57
CA LEU A 201 11.74 -14.38 -7.92
C LEU A 201 11.68 -14.87 -9.36
N ASN A 202 12.25 -14.12 -10.31
CA ASN A 202 12.31 -14.52 -11.71
C ASN A 202 13.15 -15.78 -11.91
N ALA A 203 14.28 -15.90 -11.19
CA ALA A 203 15.12 -17.10 -11.24
C ALA A 203 14.40 -18.33 -10.68
N LEU A 204 13.54 -18.17 -9.66
CA LEU A 204 12.70 -19.24 -9.15
C LEU A 204 11.62 -19.65 -10.16
N ALA A 205 10.97 -18.68 -10.81
CA ALA A 205 9.93 -18.94 -11.81
C ALA A 205 10.48 -19.66 -13.06
N LYS A 206 11.74 -19.43 -13.44
CA LYS A 206 12.39 -20.16 -14.53
C LYS A 206 12.70 -21.63 -14.19
N LYS A 207 12.68 -22.02 -12.91
CA LYS A 207 13.00 -23.37 -12.42
C LYS A 207 11.76 -24.23 -12.13
N SER A 208 10.57 -23.64 -12.08
CA SER A 208 9.28 -24.29 -11.87
C SER A 208 8.63 -24.67 -13.19
#